data_AF-A0A0V0GJ64-F1
#
_entry.id   AF-A0A0V0GJ64-F1
#
_cell.length_a   1.000
_cell.length_b   1.000
_cell.length_c   1.000
_cell.angle_alpha   90.00
_cell.angle_beta   90.00
_cell.angle_gamma   90.00
#
_symmetry.space_group_name_H-M   'P 1'
#
loop_
_entity.id
_entity.type
_entity.pdbx_description
1 polymer ?
#
loop_
_entity_poly.entity_id
_entity_poly.type
_entity_poly.pdbx_seq_one_letter_code
_entity_poly.pdbx_strand_id
1 'polypeptide(L)'
;MGNINKTILTLEQICMLFFIFSMALVNCKTYPPSIEETCVWECMYYLESEESQYDVDWHVLMSRCRDGVPRFKCSFKIEYDETHGS
;
A
#
# COMPACT_ATOMS: atom_id res chain seq x y z
N MET A 1 13.22 -43.30 -16.40
CA MET A 1 13.75 -41.97 -16.76
C MET A 1 12.71 -40.83 -16.71
N GLY A 2 11.58 -40.96 -15.98
CA GLY A 2 10.47 -39.99 -16.02
C GLY A 2 10.25 -39.15 -14.75
N ASN A 3 10.95 -39.42 -13.65
CA ASN A 3 10.74 -38.73 -12.37
C ASN A 3 11.62 -37.48 -12.20
N ILE A 4 12.85 -37.49 -12.71
CA ILE A 4 13.80 -36.37 -12.54
C ILE A 4 13.28 -35.11 -13.24
N ASN A 5 12.72 -35.25 -14.45
CA ASN A 5 12.14 -34.12 -15.19
C ASN A 5 10.92 -33.51 -14.49
N LYS A 6 10.10 -34.32 -13.80
CA LYS A 6 8.98 -33.80 -13.01
C LYS A 6 9.47 -33.01 -11.80
N THR A 7 10.46 -33.54 -11.07
CA THR A 7 11.03 -32.90 -9.88
C THR A 7 11.66 -31.54 -10.21
N ILE A 8 12.43 -31.46 -11.30
CA ILE A 8 13.06 -30.20 -11.78
C ILE A 8 11.98 -29.17 -12.15
N LEU A 9 10.93 -29.58 -12.87
CA LEU A 9 9.85 -28.67 -13.28
C LEU A 9 9.08 -28.10 -12.07
N THR A 10 8.83 -28.92 -11.04
CA THR A 10 8.22 -28.44 -9.78
C THR A 10 9.12 -27.49 -9.01
N LEU A 11 10.43 -27.71 -9.00
CA LEU A 11 11.38 -26.83 -8.30
C LEU A 11 11.46 -25.46 -8.98
N GLU A 12 11.50 -25.41 -10.31
CA GLU A 12 11.47 -24.17 -11.09
C GLU A 12 10.18 -23.38 -10.84
N GLN A 13 9.03 -24.04 -10.79
CA GLN A 13 7.75 -23.40 -10.50
C GLN A 13 7.70 -22.78 -9.09
N ILE A 14 8.24 -23.49 -8.08
CA ILE A 14 8.34 -22.99 -6.70
C ILE A 14 9.25 -21.76 -6.65
N CYS A 15 10.42 -21.81 -7.31
CA CYS A 15 11.35 -20.69 -7.36
C CYS A 15 10.74 -19.45 -8.04
N MET A 16 9.99 -19.63 -9.13
CA MET A 16 9.30 -18.51 -9.79
C MET A 16 8.21 -17.90 -8.90
N LEU A 17 7.44 -18.73 -8.18
CA LEU A 17 6.46 -18.25 -7.20
C LEU A 17 7.13 -17.42 -6.10
N PHE A 18 8.22 -17.92 -5.52
CA PHE A 18 8.99 -17.16 -4.53
C PHE A 18 9.53 -15.85 -5.10
N PHE A 19 10.05 -15.85 -6.33
CA PHE A 19 10.54 -14.63 -6.98
C PHE A 19 9.42 -13.60 -7.18
N ILE A 20 8.23 -14.03 -7.63
CA ILE A 20 7.05 -13.15 -7.77
C ILE A 20 6.62 -12.62 -6.41
N PHE A 21 6.56 -13.45 -5.37
CA PHE A 21 6.24 -13.02 -4.01
C PHE A 21 7.28 -12.04 -3.46
N SER A 22 8.58 -12.29 -3.68
CA SER A 22 9.64 -11.37 -3.28
C SER A 22 9.55 -10.04 -4.01
N MET A 23 9.32 -10.03 -5.32
CA MET A 23 9.11 -8.79 -6.10
C MET A 23 7.86 -8.04 -5.64
N ALA A 24 6.79 -8.75 -5.26
CA ALA A 24 5.58 -8.16 -4.71
C ALA A 24 5.82 -7.56 -3.31
N LEU A 25 6.60 -8.24 -2.46
CA LEU A 25 6.93 -7.80 -1.10
C LEU A 25 7.92 -6.62 -1.08
N VAL A 26 8.84 -6.56 -2.05
CA VAL A 26 9.77 -5.42 -2.23
C VAL A 26 9.02 -4.11 -2.52
N ASN A 27 7.78 -4.19 -3.02
CA ASN A 27 6.91 -3.03 -3.25
C ASN A 27 6.07 -2.62 -2.03
N CYS A 28 6.15 -3.32 -0.89
CA CYS A 28 5.49 -2.90 0.34
C CYS A 28 6.32 -1.78 1.01
N LYS A 29 6.20 -0.56 0.47
CA LYS A 29 6.80 0.62 1.07
C LYS A 29 6.11 0.92 2.41
N THR A 30 6.85 0.75 3.50
CA THR A 30 6.40 1.06 4.85
C THR A 30 6.83 2.48 5.22
N TYR A 31 5.93 3.25 5.81
CA TYR A 31 6.21 4.60 6.27
C TYR A 31 6.28 4.64 7.80
N PRO A 32 6.99 5.61 8.41
CA PRO A 32 6.90 5.85 9.84
C PRO A 32 5.44 6.05 10.28
N PRO A 33 5.03 5.57 11.47
CA PRO A 33 3.65 5.72 11.94
C PRO A 33 3.14 7.17 11.94
N SER A 34 4.03 8.14 12.22
CA SER A 34 3.69 9.56 12.18
C SER A 34 3.26 10.03 10.78
N ILE A 35 3.90 9.54 9.72
CA ILE A 35 3.53 9.84 8.34
C ILE A 35 2.19 9.18 8.01
N GLU A 36 2.00 7.92 8.42
CA GLU A 36 0.74 7.20 8.18
C GLU A 36 -0.44 7.88 8.86
N GLU A 37 -0.31 8.27 10.13
CA GLU A 37 -1.35 9.00 10.85
C GLU A 37 -1.64 10.35 10.20
N THR A 38 -0.59 11.11 9.86
CA THR A 38 -0.76 12.42 9.19
C THR A 38 -1.50 12.29 7.86
N CYS A 39 -1.20 11.26 7.07
CA CYS A 39 -1.91 11.00 5.82
C CYS A 39 -3.39 10.65 6.03
N VAL A 40 -3.73 9.97 7.12
CA VAL A 40 -5.13 9.69 7.45
C VAL A 40 -5.86 10.99 7.73
N TRP A 41 -5.27 11.90 8.52
CA TRP A 41 -5.85 13.23 8.78
C TRP A 41 -6.04 14.05 7.49
N GLU A 42 -5.00 14.13 6.65
CA GLU A 42 -5.07 14.86 5.36
C GLU A 42 -6.15 14.29 4.44
N CYS A 43 -6.30 12.95 4.40
CA CYS A 43 -7.35 12.28 3.64
C CYS A 43 -8.75 12.65 4.15
N MET A 44 -8.94 12.72 5.46
CA MET A 44 -10.24 13.05 6.04
C MET A 44 -10.65 14.49 5.69
N TYR A 45 -9.71 15.43 5.76
CA TYR A 45 -9.94 16.81 5.29
C TYR A 45 -10.25 16.89 3.79
N TYR A 46 -9.55 16.11 2.97
CA TYR A 46 -9.85 16.00 1.54
C TYR A 46 -11.27 15.50 1.29
N LEU A 47 -11.70 14.42 1.96
CA LEU A 47 -13.06 13.89 1.82
C LEU A 47 -14.15 14.86 2.31
N GLU A 48 -13.93 15.51 3.45
CA GLU A 48 -14.86 16.49 4.00
C GLU A 48 -15.07 17.66 3.03
N SER A 49 -13.97 18.14 2.42
CA SER A 49 -14.00 19.25 1.46
C SER A 49 -14.55 18.89 0.07
N GLU A 50 -14.17 17.75 -0.51
CA GLU A 50 -14.65 17.37 -1.85
C GLU A 50 -16.08 16.83 -1.86
N GLU A 51 -16.45 16.01 -0.88
CA GLU A 51 -17.79 15.40 -0.87
C GLU A 51 -18.85 16.32 -0.23
N SER A 52 -18.45 17.51 0.25
CA SER A 52 -19.32 18.44 1.02
C SER A 52 -20.07 17.72 2.16
N GLN A 53 -19.41 16.72 2.73
CA GLN A 53 -19.97 15.80 3.72
C GLN A 53 -19.75 16.35 5.13
N TYR A 54 -20.39 17.49 5.42
CA TYR A 54 -20.28 18.21 6.70
C TYR A 54 -20.89 17.46 7.92
N ASP A 55 -21.36 16.23 7.74
CA ASP A 55 -22.07 15.48 8.78
C ASP A 55 -21.71 13.98 8.80
N VAL A 56 -20.61 13.59 8.14
CA VAL A 56 -20.16 12.19 8.17
C VAL A 56 -19.34 11.94 9.42
N ASP A 57 -19.68 10.85 10.10
CA ASP A 57 -19.00 10.41 11.31
C ASP A 57 -17.50 10.28 11.09
N TRP A 58 -16.74 10.86 12.03
CA TRP A 58 -15.28 10.90 11.99
C TRP A 58 -14.66 9.50 11.90
N HIS A 59 -15.21 8.50 12.58
CA HIS A 59 -14.70 7.14 12.52
C HIS A 59 -14.93 6.48 11.15
N VAL A 60 -16.03 6.82 10.48
CA VAL A 60 -16.31 6.34 9.11
C VAL A 60 -15.30 6.91 8.12
N LEU A 61 -15.04 8.23 8.18
CA LEU A 61 -14.02 8.86 7.35
C LEU A 61 -12.63 8.28 7.62
N MET A 62 -12.29 8.06 8.89
CA MET A 62 -11.00 7.49 9.30
C MET A 62 -10.82 6.06 8.78
N SER A 63 -11.85 5.22 8.87
CA SER A 63 -11.81 3.86 8.31
C SER A 63 -11.62 3.89 6.79
N ARG A 64 -12.40 4.70 6.08
CA ARG A 64 -12.30 4.85 4.63
C ARG A 64 -10.92 5.32 4.20
N CYS A 65 -10.31 6.26 4.93
CA CYS A 65 -8.96 6.74 4.66
C CYS A 65 -7.88 5.69 4.94
N ARG A 66 -8.07 4.81 5.93
CA ARG A 66 -7.17 3.67 6.18
C ARG A 66 -7.28 2.58 5.12
N ASP A 67 -8.51 2.33 4.63
CA ASP A 67 -8.77 1.36 3.55
C ASP A 67 -8.28 1.87 2.18
N GLY A 68 -8.16 3.19 2.04
CA GLY A 68 -7.62 3.88 0.89
C GLY A 68 -8.70 4.58 0.08
N VAL A 69 -8.44 5.84 -0.27
CA VAL A 69 -9.32 6.67 -1.08
C VAL A 69 -8.75 6.78 -2.50
N PRO A 70 -9.49 6.34 -3.53
CA PRO A 70 -9.08 6.53 -4.91
C PRO A 70 -8.87 8.03 -5.19
N ARG A 71 -7.75 8.38 -5.84
CA ARG A 71 -7.32 9.75 -6.22
C ARG A 71 -6.71 10.59 -5.11
N PHE A 72 -6.92 10.25 -3.83
CA PHE A 72 -6.20 10.90 -2.75
C PHE A 72 -4.71 10.53 -2.82
N LYS A 73 -3.84 11.54 -2.72
CA LYS A 73 -2.39 11.36 -2.59
C LYS A 73 -1.92 12.16 -1.39
N CYS A 74 -1.31 11.48 -0.43
CA CYS A 74 -0.77 12.12 0.76
C CYS A 74 0.50 12.90 0.44
N SER A 75 0.51 14.21 0.72
CA SER A 75 1.66 15.07 0.46
C SER A 75 2.89 14.67 1.29
N PHE A 76 2.68 14.25 2.55
CA PHE A 76 3.77 13.81 3.43
C PHE A 76 4.46 12.53 2.96
N LYS A 77 3.75 11.60 2.33
CA LYS A 77 4.37 10.42 1.71
C LYS A 77 5.21 10.82 0.50
N ILE A 78 4.74 11.77 -0.30
CA ILE A 78 5.49 12.28 -1.46
C ILE A 78 6.79 12.94 -0.99
N GLU A 79 6.72 13.84 0.01
CA GLU A 79 7.90 14.51 0.56
C GLU A 79 8.88 13.51 1.21
N TYR A 80 8.35 12.53 1.96
CA TYR A 80 9.17 11.47 2.56
C TYR A 80 9.92 10.68 1.48
N ASP A 81 9.24 10.38 0.36
CA ASP A 81 9.81 9.66 -0.76
C ASP A 81 10.91 10.45 -1.46
N GLU A 82 10.73 11.76 -1.63
CA GLU A 82 11.73 12.65 -2.23
C GLU A 82 12.98 12.80 -1.35
N THR A 83 12.81 12.75 -0.03
CA THR A 83 13.89 12.98 0.94
C THR A 83 14.63 11.71 1.37
N HIS A 84 13.96 10.55 1.35
CA HIS A 84 14.50 9.27 1.84
C HIS A 84 14.50 8.16 0.78
N GLY A 85 13.92 8.39 -0.40
CA GLY A 85 13.78 7.41 -1.47
C GLY A 85 14.90 7.40 -2.51
N SER A 86 16.11 7.85 -2.16
CA SER A 86 17.30 7.78 -3.02
C SER A 86 18.23 6.61 -2.69
#